data_AF-A0A9C7W0E7-F1
#
_entry.id   AF-A0A9C7W0E7-F1
#
_cell.length_a   1.000
_cell.length_b   1.000
_cell.length_c   1.000
_cell.angle_alpha   90.00
_cell.angle_beta   90.00
_cell.angle_gamma   90.00
#
_symmetry.space_group_name_H-M   'P 1'
#
loop_
_entity.id
_entity.type
_entity.pdbx_description
1 polymer ?
#
loop_
_entity_poly.entity_id
_entity_poly.type
_entity_poly.pdbx_seq_one_letter_code
_entity_poly.pdbx_strand_id
1 'polypeptide(L)'
;MNIGFISYLFAAFAFSVLTILLIFSWRGRQLGAVVTLASAFSVVWAVVSAISAIPSLHPSLPVELLQAAELAKIVSWTLFLLKILELKKKEKSIHSRIPGLTTLFLLVVVLAIYFIFIVPIASRYTGLHGTLETEAALISWLAFSVIGMLLVEQIFRNSSISERWAIKYLCLGIGGIFAYDFFMYSDALLFKQINLNVWNARGLINGIAVPLIAISIARSPKFDLDIHVSRQVVFHSATLIGAGIYLLLMASTGYFIRYYGGTWGGVLQIAFFGGAGILLVVLLFSSNIRAKTRVLLSKHFFSYKYDYREEWSKFTRTLAEKEQDVPERIIRAISALVNSSGGMLWAKKDNG
;
A
#
# COMPACT_ATOMS: atom_id res chain seq x y z
N MET A 1 -27.68 -17.80 3.81
CA MET A 1 -26.94 -16.92 2.88
C MET A 1 -25.46 -16.98 3.22
N ASN A 2 -24.59 -17.33 2.26
CA ASN A 2 -23.15 -17.29 2.52
C ASN A 2 -22.68 -15.83 2.44
N ILE A 3 -22.22 -15.28 3.57
CA ILE A 3 -21.73 -13.89 3.67
C ILE A 3 -20.54 -13.65 2.71
N GLY A 4 -19.66 -14.64 2.57
CA GLY A 4 -18.54 -14.58 1.64
C GLY A 4 -18.98 -14.43 0.18
N PHE A 5 -19.98 -15.20 -0.24
CA PHE A 5 -20.53 -15.11 -1.60
C PHE A 5 -21.04 -13.70 -1.92
N ILE A 6 -21.83 -13.11 -1.04
CA ILE A 6 -22.41 -11.76 -1.22
C ILE A 6 -21.30 -10.71 -1.25
N SER A 7 -20.34 -10.82 -0.34
CA SER A 7 -19.19 -9.92 -0.23
C SER A 7 -18.36 -9.89 -1.52
N TYR A 8 -18.03 -11.06 -2.08
CA TYR A 8 -17.29 -11.15 -3.33
C TYR A 8 -18.13 -10.80 -4.56
N LEU A 9 -19.43 -11.08 -4.55
CA LEU A 9 -20.33 -10.65 -5.62
C LEU A 9 -20.42 -9.12 -5.70
N PHE A 10 -20.48 -8.44 -4.54
CA PHE A 10 -20.43 -6.99 -4.48
C PHE A 10 -19.11 -6.44 -5.05
N ALA A 11 -17.97 -7.05 -4.70
CA ALA A 11 -16.67 -6.69 -5.27
C ALA A 11 -16.63 -6.89 -6.80
N ALA A 12 -17.13 -8.03 -7.27
CA ALA A 12 -17.19 -8.35 -8.70
C ALA A 12 -18.06 -7.34 -9.45
N PHE A 13 -19.23 -6.98 -8.92
CA PHE A 13 -20.09 -5.96 -9.50
C PHE A 13 -19.39 -4.59 -9.56
N ALA A 14 -18.84 -4.13 -8.43
CA ALA A 14 -18.16 -2.84 -8.34
C ALA A 14 -16.97 -2.73 -9.31
N PHE A 15 -16.08 -3.74 -9.34
CA PHE A 15 -14.96 -3.75 -10.28
C PHE A 15 -15.41 -3.93 -11.73
N SER A 16 -16.53 -4.61 -12.00
CA SER A 16 -17.05 -4.71 -13.38
C SER A 16 -17.50 -3.34 -13.88
N VAL A 17 -18.25 -2.61 -13.07
CA VAL A 17 -18.63 -1.21 -13.37
C VAL A 17 -17.40 -0.35 -13.58
N LEU A 18 -16.41 -0.42 -12.69
CA LEU A 18 -15.16 0.32 -12.85
C LEU A 18 -14.42 -0.06 -14.15
N THR A 19 -14.31 -1.35 -14.45
CA THR A 19 -13.64 -1.84 -15.67
C THR A 19 -14.31 -1.32 -16.92
N ILE A 20 -15.65 -1.35 -16.97
CA ILE A 20 -16.44 -0.82 -18.09
C ILE A 20 -16.19 0.69 -18.25
N LEU A 21 -16.26 1.46 -17.15
CA LEU A 21 -15.97 2.91 -17.18
C LEU A 21 -14.53 3.20 -17.65
N LEU A 22 -13.57 2.37 -17.25
CA LEU A 22 -12.17 2.52 -17.65
C LEU A 22 -11.95 2.21 -19.13
N ILE A 23 -12.58 1.18 -19.66
CA ILE A 23 -12.52 0.85 -21.10
C ILE A 23 -13.00 2.04 -21.95
N PHE A 24 -14.11 2.69 -21.56
CA PHE A 24 -14.65 3.84 -22.31
C PHE A 24 -13.87 5.14 -22.09
N SER A 25 -13.22 5.32 -20.93
CA SER A 25 -12.45 6.53 -20.63
C SER A 25 -10.97 6.45 -21.06
N TRP A 26 -10.47 5.25 -21.35
CA TRP A 26 -9.08 5.00 -21.74
C TRP A 26 -8.84 5.37 -23.22
N ARG A 27 -8.68 6.68 -23.47
CA ARG A 27 -8.31 7.26 -24.79
C ARG A 27 -6.86 6.95 -25.20
N GLY A 28 -6.44 5.68 -25.23
CA GLY A 28 -5.13 5.23 -25.73
C GLY A 28 -3.91 5.54 -24.85
N ARG A 29 -4.11 5.98 -23.59
CA ARG A 29 -3.01 6.34 -22.67
C ARG A 29 -2.41 5.13 -21.95
N GLN A 30 -1.09 5.02 -21.86
CA GLN A 30 -0.43 3.88 -21.21
C GLN A 30 -0.91 3.57 -19.78
N LEU A 31 -1.20 4.58 -18.95
CA LEU A 31 -1.71 4.37 -17.59
C LEU A 31 -3.13 3.80 -17.55
N GLY A 32 -3.99 4.22 -18.48
CA GLY A 32 -5.37 3.71 -18.60
C GLY A 32 -5.37 2.20 -18.85
N ALA A 33 -4.36 1.71 -19.58
CA ALA A 33 -4.19 0.28 -19.87
C ALA A 33 -4.01 -0.55 -18.61
N VAL A 34 -3.04 -0.14 -17.81
CA VAL A 34 -2.59 -0.92 -16.66
C VAL A 34 -3.64 -0.90 -15.57
N VAL A 35 -4.34 0.23 -15.37
CA VAL A 35 -5.45 0.29 -14.41
C VAL A 35 -6.68 -0.50 -14.87
N THR A 36 -6.97 -0.51 -16.18
CA THR A 36 -8.05 -1.34 -16.74
C THR A 36 -7.76 -2.82 -16.54
N LEU A 37 -6.51 -3.25 -16.82
CA LEU A 37 -6.06 -4.61 -16.56
C LEU A 37 -6.13 -4.98 -15.07
N ALA A 38 -5.70 -4.08 -14.17
CA ALA A 38 -5.78 -4.31 -12.73
C ALA A 38 -7.24 -4.45 -12.24
N SER A 39 -8.14 -3.62 -12.77
CA SER A 39 -9.57 -3.72 -12.52
C SER A 39 -10.15 -5.03 -13.06
N ALA A 40 -9.80 -5.44 -14.28
CA ALA A 40 -10.27 -6.69 -14.88
C ALA A 40 -9.79 -7.94 -14.10
N PHE A 41 -8.52 -7.99 -13.69
CA PHE A 41 -8.03 -9.07 -12.83
C PHE A 41 -8.69 -9.08 -11.45
N SER A 42 -9.09 -7.90 -10.94
CA SER A 42 -9.87 -7.80 -9.71
C SER A 42 -11.28 -8.38 -9.87
N VAL A 43 -11.91 -8.24 -11.05
CA VAL A 43 -13.17 -8.93 -11.38
C VAL A 43 -12.97 -10.44 -11.39
N VAL A 44 -11.95 -10.94 -12.08
CA VAL A 44 -11.66 -12.39 -12.14
C VAL A 44 -11.44 -12.95 -10.75
N TRP A 45 -10.62 -12.29 -9.93
CA TRP A 45 -10.39 -12.68 -8.54
C TRP A 45 -11.68 -12.69 -7.72
N ALA A 46 -12.52 -11.67 -7.85
CA ALA A 46 -13.78 -11.58 -7.10
C ALA A 46 -14.77 -12.68 -7.54
N VAL A 47 -14.87 -12.99 -8.83
CA VAL A 47 -15.71 -14.07 -9.35
C VAL A 47 -15.20 -15.42 -8.86
N VAL A 48 -13.91 -15.72 -9.00
CA VAL A 48 -13.33 -17.00 -8.53
C VAL A 48 -13.54 -17.16 -7.01
N SER A 49 -13.36 -16.08 -6.24
CA SER A 49 -13.59 -16.08 -4.79
C SER A 49 -15.08 -16.21 -4.40
N ALA A 50 -15.99 -15.67 -5.22
CA ALA A 50 -17.43 -15.87 -5.02
C ALA A 50 -17.81 -17.33 -5.27
N ILE A 51 -17.33 -17.94 -6.35
CA ILE A 51 -17.64 -19.35 -6.66
C ILE A 51 -17.03 -20.26 -5.59
N SER A 52 -15.82 -19.99 -5.09
CA SER A 52 -15.23 -20.78 -4.01
C SER A 52 -16.02 -20.68 -2.69
N ALA A 53 -16.75 -19.59 -2.46
CA ALA A 53 -17.65 -19.47 -1.31
C ALA A 53 -18.91 -20.34 -1.43
N ILE A 54 -19.20 -20.97 -2.57
CA ILE A 54 -20.37 -21.85 -2.71
C ILE A 54 -20.00 -23.26 -2.18
N PRO A 55 -20.62 -23.76 -1.09
CA PRO A 55 -20.22 -25.01 -0.45
C PRO A 55 -20.24 -26.24 -1.37
N SER A 56 -21.16 -26.29 -2.33
CA SER A 56 -21.27 -27.38 -3.30
C SER A 56 -20.18 -27.38 -4.38
N LEU A 57 -19.58 -26.22 -4.66
CA LEU A 57 -18.54 -26.04 -5.69
C LEU A 57 -17.13 -25.95 -5.09
N HIS A 58 -17.02 -25.69 -3.78
CA HIS A 58 -15.73 -25.60 -3.08
C HIS A 58 -14.80 -26.81 -3.30
N PRO A 59 -15.27 -28.08 -3.29
CA PRO A 59 -14.38 -29.23 -3.53
C PRO A 59 -13.88 -29.35 -4.98
N SER A 60 -14.55 -28.68 -5.93
CA SER A 60 -14.27 -28.80 -7.37
C SER A 60 -13.35 -27.71 -7.90
N LEU A 61 -13.13 -26.64 -7.14
CA LEU A 61 -12.25 -25.53 -7.53
C LEU A 61 -10.81 -25.78 -7.06
N PRO A 62 -9.83 -25.84 -7.99
CA PRO A 62 -8.43 -25.92 -7.61
C PRO A 62 -8.03 -24.69 -6.80
N VAL A 63 -7.40 -24.90 -5.63
CA VAL A 63 -6.89 -23.82 -4.78
C VAL A 63 -5.86 -22.97 -5.53
N GLU A 64 -5.16 -23.58 -6.48
CA GLU A 64 -4.18 -22.96 -7.36
C GLU A 64 -4.83 -21.90 -8.26
N LEU A 65 -6.09 -22.09 -8.69
CA LEU A 65 -6.81 -21.09 -9.47
C LEU A 65 -7.13 -19.83 -8.65
N LEU A 66 -7.53 -20.02 -7.38
CA LEU A 66 -7.78 -18.92 -6.45
C LEU A 66 -6.50 -18.12 -6.18
N GLN A 67 -5.39 -18.82 -5.90
CA GLN A 67 -4.07 -18.21 -5.71
C GLN A 67 -3.57 -17.51 -6.98
N ALA A 68 -3.80 -18.07 -8.16
CA ALA A 68 -3.40 -17.46 -9.43
C ALA A 68 -4.18 -16.17 -9.71
N ALA A 69 -5.51 -16.19 -9.50
CA ALA A 69 -6.34 -15.00 -9.65
C ALA A 69 -5.94 -13.91 -8.64
N GLU A 70 -5.60 -14.30 -7.42
CA GLU A 70 -5.10 -13.40 -6.40
C GLU A 70 -3.74 -12.77 -6.76
N LEU A 71 -2.79 -13.59 -7.22
CA LEU A 71 -1.48 -13.10 -7.66
C LEU A 71 -1.64 -12.14 -8.84
N ALA A 72 -2.49 -12.46 -9.82
CA ALA A 72 -2.76 -11.59 -10.96
C ALA A 72 -3.32 -10.22 -10.53
N LYS A 73 -4.26 -10.21 -9.57
CA LYS A 73 -4.80 -8.98 -8.96
C LYS A 73 -3.70 -8.15 -8.29
N ILE A 74 -2.90 -8.77 -7.42
CA ILE A 74 -1.87 -8.07 -6.65
C ILE A 74 -0.76 -7.54 -7.55
N VAL A 75 -0.28 -8.35 -8.49
CA VAL A 75 0.77 -7.98 -9.45
C VAL A 75 0.30 -6.83 -10.33
N SER A 76 -0.92 -6.87 -10.85
CA SER A 76 -1.44 -5.81 -11.72
C SER A 76 -1.60 -4.47 -11.00
N TRP A 77 -2.13 -4.44 -9.77
CA TRP A 77 -2.16 -3.21 -8.96
C TRP A 77 -0.76 -2.69 -8.63
N THR A 78 0.18 -3.59 -8.32
CA THR A 78 1.56 -3.20 -8.00
C THR A 78 2.28 -2.63 -9.23
N LEU A 79 2.10 -3.24 -10.41
CA LEU A 79 2.61 -2.73 -11.68
C LEU A 79 2.00 -1.37 -12.04
N PHE A 80 0.71 -1.18 -11.78
CA PHE A 80 0.06 0.13 -11.96
C PHE A 80 0.72 1.21 -11.09
N LEU A 81 0.93 0.95 -9.79
CA LEU A 81 1.61 1.89 -8.89
C LEU A 81 3.07 2.14 -9.31
N LEU A 82 3.79 1.10 -9.71
CA LEU A 82 5.16 1.23 -10.23
C LEU A 82 5.20 2.10 -11.49
N LYS A 83 4.26 1.90 -12.42
CA LYS A 83 4.19 2.70 -13.65
C LYS A 83 3.94 4.17 -13.37
N ILE A 84 3.10 4.51 -12.38
CA ILE A 84 2.93 5.90 -11.92
C ILE A 84 4.26 6.49 -11.45
N LEU A 85 5.02 5.76 -10.63
CA LEU A 85 6.32 6.23 -10.13
C LEU A 85 7.36 6.37 -11.25
N GLU A 86 7.39 5.44 -12.21
CA GLU A 86 8.32 5.48 -13.34
C GLU A 86 8.04 6.65 -14.29
N LEU A 87 6.78 6.97 -14.56
CA LEU A 87 6.42 8.13 -15.37
C LEU A 87 6.90 9.42 -14.69
N LYS A 88 6.73 9.53 -13.37
CA LYS A 88 7.28 10.66 -12.57
C LYS A 88 8.81 10.72 -12.57
N LYS A 89 9.52 9.62 -12.84
CA LYS A 89 10.99 9.56 -12.88
C LYS A 89 11.56 9.85 -14.27
N LYS A 90 10.91 9.36 -15.33
CA LYS A 90 11.37 9.51 -16.73
C LYS A 90 11.43 10.96 -17.18
N GLU A 91 10.56 11.80 -16.63
CA GLU A 91 10.56 13.26 -16.84
C GLU A 91 11.79 13.96 -16.23
N LYS A 92 12.51 13.32 -15.30
CA LYS A 92 13.61 13.93 -14.52
C LYS A 92 15.01 13.47 -14.88
N SER A 93 15.19 12.38 -15.63
CA SER A 93 16.52 11.75 -15.77
C SER A 93 16.72 11.11 -17.15
N ILE A 94 17.57 11.72 -17.97
CA ILE A 94 18.01 11.20 -19.27
C ILE A 94 19.09 10.10 -19.14
N HIS A 95 19.75 9.94 -17.98
CA HIS A 95 20.91 9.03 -17.84
C HIS A 95 20.99 8.30 -16.49
N SER A 96 20.32 7.15 -16.34
CA SER A 96 20.81 6.10 -15.44
C SER A 96 20.31 4.71 -15.86
N ARG A 97 21.24 3.80 -16.15
CA ARG A 97 21.04 2.37 -16.45
C ARG A 97 21.00 1.51 -15.18
N ILE A 98 20.32 1.96 -14.14
CA ILE A 98 20.02 1.08 -12.99
C ILE A 98 18.82 0.22 -13.42
N PRO A 99 18.81 -1.11 -13.21
CA PRO A 99 17.61 -1.91 -13.46
C PRO A 99 16.40 -1.23 -12.82
N GLY A 100 15.35 -1.07 -13.61
CA GLY A 100 14.15 -0.37 -13.19
C GLY A 100 13.55 -1.04 -11.95
N LEU A 101 12.89 -0.27 -11.09
CA LEU A 101 12.17 -0.78 -9.93
C LEU A 101 11.18 -1.91 -10.34
N THR A 102 10.69 -1.85 -11.58
CA THR A 102 9.93 -2.90 -12.26
C THR A 102 10.69 -4.22 -12.44
N THR A 103 11.96 -4.21 -12.85
CA THR A 103 12.77 -5.44 -12.98
C THR A 103 12.96 -6.13 -11.64
N LEU A 104 13.26 -5.37 -10.58
CA LEU A 104 13.37 -5.91 -9.22
C LEU A 104 12.03 -6.52 -8.77
N PHE A 105 10.92 -5.83 -9.04
CA PHE A 105 9.60 -6.34 -8.71
C PHE A 105 9.28 -7.65 -9.46
N LEU A 106 9.63 -7.75 -10.75
CA LEU A 106 9.43 -8.99 -11.51
C LEU A 106 10.23 -10.16 -10.93
N LEU A 107 11.45 -9.94 -10.43
CA LEU A 107 12.22 -10.96 -9.71
C LEU A 107 11.51 -11.42 -8.43
N VAL A 108 10.93 -10.48 -7.67
CA VAL A 108 10.11 -10.81 -6.49
C VAL A 108 8.89 -11.64 -6.88
N VAL A 109 8.25 -11.33 -8.02
CA VAL A 109 7.12 -12.12 -8.53
C VAL A 109 7.55 -13.55 -8.88
N VAL A 110 8.70 -13.72 -9.55
CA VAL A 110 9.22 -15.07 -9.87
C VAL A 110 9.49 -15.88 -8.60
N LEU A 111 10.12 -15.27 -7.58
CA LEU A 111 10.34 -15.91 -6.29
C LEU A 111 9.03 -16.28 -5.61
N ALA A 112 8.04 -15.39 -5.64
CA ALA A 112 6.73 -15.67 -5.06
C ALA A 112 6.01 -16.81 -5.79
N ILE A 113 6.11 -16.89 -7.13
CA ILE A 113 5.55 -18.02 -7.90
C ILE A 113 6.17 -19.35 -7.43
N TYR A 114 7.48 -19.36 -7.19
CA TYR A 114 8.18 -20.53 -6.68
C TYR A 114 7.64 -20.97 -5.31
N PHE A 115 7.54 -20.06 -4.34
CA PHE A 115 7.10 -20.39 -2.99
C PHE A 115 5.58 -20.65 -2.87
N ILE A 116 4.75 -20.01 -3.68
CA ILE A 116 3.29 -20.13 -3.61
C ILE A 116 2.78 -21.35 -4.39
N PHE A 117 3.39 -21.68 -5.53
CA PHE A 117 2.90 -22.75 -6.40
C PHE A 117 3.84 -23.96 -6.44
N ILE A 118 5.13 -23.74 -6.72
CA ILE A 118 6.05 -24.86 -7.01
C ILE A 118 6.35 -25.66 -5.74
N VAL A 119 6.67 -25.00 -4.62
CA VAL A 119 6.98 -25.68 -3.36
C VAL A 119 5.80 -26.53 -2.84
N PRO A 120 4.55 -26.01 -2.75
CA PRO A 120 3.42 -26.82 -2.29
C PRO A 120 3.01 -27.94 -3.26
N ILE A 121 3.24 -27.77 -4.56
CA ILE A 121 2.99 -28.85 -5.53
C ILE A 121 4.03 -29.96 -5.34
N ALA A 122 5.31 -29.61 -5.21
CA ALA A 122 6.39 -30.57 -5.02
C ALA A 122 6.28 -31.34 -3.69
N SER A 123 5.84 -30.68 -2.61
CA SER A 123 5.62 -31.33 -1.31
C SER A 123 4.51 -32.37 -1.36
N ARG A 124 3.41 -32.11 -2.09
CA ARG A 124 2.33 -33.08 -2.33
C ARG A 124 2.83 -34.34 -3.03
N TYR A 125 3.74 -34.21 -3.99
CA TYR A 125 4.30 -35.37 -4.69
C TYR A 125 5.34 -36.14 -3.87
N THR A 126 6.12 -35.45 -3.04
CA THR A 126 7.19 -36.07 -2.23
C THR A 126 6.70 -36.60 -0.88
N GLY A 127 5.48 -36.23 -0.45
CA GLY A 127 4.92 -36.58 0.85
C GLY A 127 5.55 -35.84 2.04
N LEU A 128 6.48 -34.92 1.77
CA LEU A 128 7.16 -34.11 2.77
C LEU A 128 6.33 -32.86 3.07
N HIS A 129 5.27 -33.04 3.84
CA HIS A 129 4.46 -31.92 4.32
C HIS A 129 5.13 -31.23 5.49
N GLY A 130 5.34 -29.92 5.37
CA GLY A 130 6.06 -29.11 6.35
C GLY A 130 5.25 -27.90 6.79
N THR A 131 5.51 -27.40 8.00
CA THR A 131 4.99 -26.09 8.42
C THR A 131 5.67 -24.95 7.66
N LEU A 132 6.92 -25.14 7.25
CA LEU A 132 7.76 -24.17 6.54
C LEU A 132 7.20 -23.76 5.17
N GLU A 133 6.56 -24.67 4.44
CA GLU A 133 5.98 -24.37 3.12
C GLU A 133 4.79 -23.41 3.22
N THR A 134 3.88 -23.65 4.18
CA THR A 134 2.71 -22.80 4.41
C THR A 134 3.15 -21.42 4.91
N GLU A 135 4.15 -21.39 5.80
CA GLU A 135 4.74 -20.14 6.28
C GLU A 135 5.42 -19.35 5.15
N ALA A 136 6.18 -20.00 4.26
CA ALA A 136 6.82 -19.34 3.13
C ALA A 136 5.81 -18.71 2.15
N ALA A 137 4.69 -19.40 1.89
CA ALA A 137 3.61 -18.86 1.07
C ALA A 137 2.96 -17.62 1.74
N LEU A 138 2.65 -17.71 3.04
CA LEU A 138 2.07 -16.59 3.80
C LEU A 138 3.01 -15.38 3.89
N ILE A 139 4.31 -15.62 4.07
CA ILE A 139 5.34 -14.57 4.05
C ILE A 139 5.39 -13.89 2.68
N SER A 140 5.25 -14.65 1.58
CA SER A 140 5.22 -14.10 0.23
C SER A 140 4.03 -13.16 0.02
N TRP A 141 2.84 -13.55 0.48
CA TRP A 141 1.64 -12.71 0.44
C TRP A 141 1.74 -11.46 1.32
N LEU A 142 2.31 -11.61 2.52
CA LEU A 142 2.57 -10.49 3.42
C LEU A 142 3.56 -9.50 2.80
N ALA A 143 4.62 -9.99 2.16
CA ALA A 143 5.62 -9.18 1.48
C ALA A 143 5.00 -8.35 0.35
N PHE A 144 4.13 -8.94 -0.48
CA PHE A 144 3.40 -8.17 -1.50
C PHE A 144 2.53 -7.07 -0.90
N SER A 145 1.87 -7.36 0.23
CA SER A 145 1.03 -6.37 0.91
C SER A 145 1.87 -5.19 1.41
N VAL A 146 3.05 -5.45 1.97
CA VAL A 146 4.01 -4.42 2.35
C VAL A 146 4.51 -3.63 1.13
N ILE A 147 4.89 -4.29 0.03
CA ILE A 147 5.33 -3.62 -1.21
C ILE A 147 4.24 -2.69 -1.74
N GLY A 148 2.98 -3.15 -1.79
CA GLY A 148 1.85 -2.34 -2.22
C GLY A 148 1.67 -1.09 -1.36
N MET A 149 1.66 -1.24 -0.04
CA MET A 149 1.58 -0.09 0.89
C MET A 149 2.79 0.86 0.76
N LEU A 150 3.99 0.32 0.54
CA LEU A 150 5.21 1.13 0.33
C LEU A 150 5.08 1.98 -0.94
N LEU A 151 4.62 1.41 -2.04
CA LEU A 151 4.44 2.14 -3.30
C LEU A 151 3.37 3.23 -3.17
N VAL A 152 2.26 2.94 -2.47
CA VAL A 152 1.24 3.95 -2.15
C VAL A 152 1.85 5.10 -1.34
N GLU A 153 2.66 4.81 -0.33
CA GLU A 153 3.38 5.84 0.45
C GLU A 153 4.30 6.67 -0.45
N GLN A 154 5.09 6.01 -1.32
CA GLN A 154 6.01 6.71 -2.23
C GLN A 154 5.25 7.62 -3.20
N ILE A 155 4.14 7.16 -3.77
CA ILE A 155 3.30 7.99 -4.66
C ILE A 155 2.76 9.20 -3.90
N PHE A 156 2.21 8.99 -2.70
CA PHE A 156 1.65 10.09 -1.91
C PHE A 156 2.70 11.12 -1.50
N ARG A 157 3.89 10.66 -1.05
CA ARG A 157 4.99 11.53 -0.61
C ARG A 157 5.62 12.30 -1.77
N ASN A 158 5.77 11.67 -2.93
CA ASN A 158 6.37 12.26 -4.11
C ASN A 158 5.40 13.11 -4.95
N SER A 159 4.18 13.34 -4.45
CA SER A 159 3.19 14.20 -5.10
C SER A 159 3.14 15.59 -4.48
N SER A 160 2.98 16.60 -5.32
CA SER A 160 2.85 18.01 -4.90
C SER A 160 1.53 18.24 -4.14
N ILE A 161 1.39 19.41 -3.50
CA ILE A 161 0.19 19.73 -2.69
C ILE A 161 -1.09 19.73 -3.54
N SER A 162 -1.03 20.24 -4.77
CA SER A 162 -2.15 20.23 -5.72
C SER A 162 -2.51 18.81 -6.15
N GLU A 163 -1.51 17.97 -6.42
CA GLU A 163 -1.72 16.57 -6.82
C GLU A 163 -2.30 15.70 -5.72
N ARG A 164 -1.86 15.92 -4.47
CA ARG A 164 -2.34 15.16 -3.31
C ARG A 164 -3.85 15.19 -3.18
N TRP A 165 -4.50 16.29 -3.56
CA TRP A 165 -5.96 16.37 -3.52
C TRP A 165 -6.65 15.43 -4.51
N ALA A 166 -6.04 15.22 -5.68
CA ALA A 166 -6.54 14.30 -6.70
C ALA A 166 -6.23 12.83 -6.35
N ILE A 167 -4.98 12.53 -5.97
CA ILE A 167 -4.51 11.15 -5.74
C ILE A 167 -4.90 10.57 -4.38
N LYS A 168 -5.36 11.38 -3.41
CA LYS A 168 -5.67 10.88 -2.05
C LYS A 168 -6.68 9.73 -2.06
N TYR A 169 -7.68 9.77 -2.95
CA TYR A 169 -8.70 8.72 -3.03
C TYR A 169 -8.14 7.44 -3.66
N LEU A 170 -7.22 7.56 -4.61
CA LEU A 170 -6.48 6.42 -5.14
C LEU A 170 -5.63 5.76 -4.05
N CYS A 171 -4.90 6.57 -3.28
CA CYS A 171 -4.08 6.09 -2.17
C CYS A 171 -4.94 5.47 -1.06
N LEU A 172 -6.11 6.02 -0.75
CA LEU A 172 -7.05 5.44 0.22
C LEU A 172 -7.65 4.13 -0.28
N GLY A 173 -8.08 4.07 -1.54
CA GLY A 173 -8.66 2.85 -2.13
C GLY A 173 -7.64 1.72 -2.22
N ILE A 174 -6.56 1.91 -2.98
CA ILE A 174 -5.54 0.88 -3.19
C ILE A 174 -4.75 0.60 -1.90
N GLY A 175 -4.42 1.64 -1.13
CA GLY A 175 -3.77 1.48 0.17
C GLY A 175 -4.65 0.74 1.17
N GLY A 176 -5.96 0.96 1.16
CA GLY A 176 -6.92 0.20 1.98
C GLY A 176 -6.96 -1.29 1.62
N ILE A 177 -6.92 -1.62 0.33
CA ILE A 177 -6.83 -3.01 -0.13
C ILE A 177 -5.56 -3.68 0.41
N PHE A 178 -4.39 -3.06 0.20
CA PHE A 178 -3.13 -3.64 0.67
C PHE A 178 -2.98 -3.66 2.20
N ALA A 179 -3.55 -2.67 2.90
CA ALA A 179 -3.55 -2.64 4.37
C ALA A 179 -4.43 -3.77 4.94
N TYR A 180 -5.58 -4.04 4.31
CA TYR A 180 -6.42 -5.17 4.69
C TYR A 180 -5.73 -6.51 4.42
N ASP A 181 -5.09 -6.66 3.26
CA ASP A 181 -4.34 -7.86 2.92
C ASP A 181 -3.17 -8.08 3.89
N PHE A 182 -2.43 -7.01 4.23
CA PHE A 182 -1.38 -7.05 5.26
C PHE A 182 -1.92 -7.52 6.62
N PHE A 183 -3.03 -6.94 7.07
CA PHE A 183 -3.72 -7.35 8.30
C PHE A 183 -4.09 -8.85 8.27
N MET A 184 -4.77 -9.29 7.21
CA MET A 184 -5.23 -10.68 7.07
C MET A 184 -4.05 -11.67 7.01
N TYR A 185 -3.00 -11.37 6.25
CA TYR A 185 -1.84 -12.27 6.14
C TYR A 185 -0.96 -12.26 7.38
N SER A 186 -0.92 -11.15 8.13
CA SER A 186 -0.25 -11.12 9.43
C SER A 186 -0.96 -11.99 10.47
N ASP A 187 -2.30 -11.97 10.49
CA ASP A 187 -3.14 -12.86 11.30
C ASP A 187 -2.91 -14.31 10.89
N ALA A 188 -3.00 -14.60 9.59
CA ALA A 188 -2.81 -15.94 9.07
C ALA A 188 -1.42 -16.51 9.38
N LEU A 189 -0.37 -15.68 9.33
CA LEU A 189 1.00 -16.08 9.68
C LEU A 189 1.14 -16.38 11.18
N LEU A 190 0.47 -15.61 12.05
CA LEU A 190 0.54 -15.79 13.50
C LEU A 190 -0.16 -17.08 13.96
N PHE A 191 -1.32 -17.39 13.38
CA PHE A 191 -2.11 -18.59 13.74
C PHE A 191 -1.90 -19.78 12.82
N LYS A 192 -1.10 -19.62 11.76
CA LYS A 192 -0.87 -20.61 10.69
C LYS A 192 -2.16 -21.08 10.02
N GLN A 193 -3.21 -20.25 10.05
CA GLN A 193 -4.52 -20.55 9.47
C GLN A 193 -5.19 -19.26 9.03
N ILE A 194 -5.91 -19.30 7.91
CA ILE A 194 -6.67 -18.15 7.43
C ILE A 194 -8.01 -18.09 8.19
N ASN A 195 -8.27 -16.96 8.86
CA ASN A 195 -9.57 -16.73 9.47
C ASN A 195 -10.64 -16.52 8.38
N LEU A 196 -11.60 -17.44 8.29
CA LEU A 196 -12.65 -17.41 7.27
C LEU A 196 -13.53 -16.16 7.33
N ASN A 197 -13.75 -15.57 8.51
CA ASN A 197 -14.54 -14.34 8.62
C ASN A 197 -13.80 -13.15 7.99
N VAL A 198 -12.50 -13.03 8.25
CA VAL A 198 -11.64 -12.01 7.65
C VAL A 198 -11.49 -12.26 6.14
N TRP A 199 -11.34 -13.51 5.72
CA TRP A 199 -11.32 -13.87 4.32
C TRP A 199 -12.61 -13.43 3.62
N ASN A 200 -13.77 -13.81 4.16
CA ASN A 200 -15.09 -13.49 3.58
C ASN A 200 -15.36 -11.97 3.54
N ALA A 201 -14.92 -11.19 4.52
CA ALA A 201 -15.13 -9.74 4.53
C ALA A 201 -14.29 -8.98 3.47
N ARG A 202 -13.29 -9.62 2.88
CA ARG A 202 -12.36 -9.01 1.93
C ARG A 202 -13.04 -8.46 0.67
N GLY A 203 -14.07 -9.14 0.18
CA GLY A 203 -14.88 -8.68 -0.94
C GLY A 203 -15.52 -7.30 -0.68
N LEU A 204 -16.15 -7.13 0.48
CA LEU A 204 -16.75 -5.87 0.90
C LEU A 204 -15.74 -4.72 0.93
N ILE A 205 -14.57 -4.95 1.53
CA ILE A 205 -13.50 -3.94 1.61
C ILE A 205 -13.01 -3.54 0.22
N ASN A 206 -12.78 -4.52 -0.65
CA ASN A 206 -12.35 -4.27 -2.03
C ASN A 206 -13.45 -3.54 -2.83
N GLY A 207 -14.72 -3.88 -2.63
CA GLY A 207 -15.84 -3.18 -3.26
C GLY A 207 -16.00 -1.72 -2.80
N ILE A 208 -15.76 -1.43 -1.51
CA ILE A 208 -15.77 -0.05 -0.97
C ILE A 208 -14.57 0.77 -1.51
N ALA A 209 -13.45 0.12 -1.81
CA ALA A 209 -12.29 0.80 -2.41
C ALA A 209 -12.57 1.29 -3.85
N VAL A 210 -13.45 0.60 -4.60
CA VAL A 210 -13.79 0.95 -6.00
C VAL A 210 -14.25 2.39 -6.19
N PRO A 211 -15.27 2.92 -5.48
CA PRO A 211 -15.70 4.30 -5.67
C PRO A 211 -14.59 5.31 -5.37
N LEU A 212 -13.69 5.03 -4.41
CA LEU A 212 -12.54 5.90 -4.13
C LEU A 212 -11.56 5.93 -5.32
N ILE A 213 -11.28 4.76 -5.91
CA ILE A 213 -10.45 4.65 -7.12
C ILE A 213 -11.13 5.38 -8.29
N ALA A 214 -12.44 5.16 -8.50
CA ALA A 214 -13.22 5.79 -9.56
C ALA A 214 -13.22 7.31 -9.45
N ILE A 215 -13.44 7.87 -8.25
CA ILE A 215 -13.41 9.32 -7.99
C ILE A 215 -12.03 9.88 -8.32
N SER A 216 -10.95 9.19 -7.96
CA SER A 216 -9.60 9.66 -8.26
C SER A 216 -9.33 9.70 -9.76
N ILE A 217 -9.80 8.70 -10.51
CA ILE A 217 -9.61 8.61 -11.96
C ILE A 217 -10.44 9.68 -12.67
N ALA A 218 -11.69 9.89 -12.23
CA ALA A 218 -12.57 10.92 -12.78
C ALA A 218 -12.04 12.35 -12.54
N ARG A 219 -11.36 12.59 -11.41
CA ARG A 219 -10.77 13.90 -11.06
C ARG A 219 -9.45 14.20 -11.77
N SER A 220 -8.81 13.21 -12.39
CA SER A 220 -7.55 13.38 -13.14
C SER A 220 -7.68 12.99 -14.62
N PRO A 221 -8.53 13.66 -15.42
CA PRO A 221 -8.72 13.36 -16.85
C PRO A 221 -7.53 13.80 -17.72
N LYS A 222 -6.58 14.56 -17.17
CA LYS A 222 -5.23 14.73 -17.71
C LYS A 222 -4.29 14.25 -16.62
N PHE A 223 -3.66 13.08 -16.78
CA PHE A 223 -2.45 12.76 -16.03
C PHE A 223 -1.27 13.58 -16.59
N ASP A 224 -1.49 14.88 -16.83
CA ASP A 224 -0.43 15.88 -17.02
C ASP A 224 -0.05 16.32 -15.61
N LEU A 225 0.76 15.47 -14.98
CA LEU A 225 1.36 15.76 -13.70
C LEU A 225 2.54 16.72 -13.98
N ASP A 226 2.25 18.01 -14.18
CA ASP A 226 3.29 19.04 -14.22
C ASP A 226 3.93 19.13 -12.82
N ILE A 227 4.99 18.34 -12.60
CA ILE A 227 5.62 18.19 -11.28
C ILE A 227 6.94 18.94 -11.21
N HIS A 228 6.91 20.05 -10.49
CA HIS A 228 8.08 20.59 -9.81
C HIS A 228 8.43 19.72 -8.58
N VAL A 229 9.72 19.44 -8.44
CA VAL A 229 10.26 18.43 -7.52
C VAL A 229 10.72 19.08 -6.22
N SER A 230 10.11 18.71 -5.10
CA SER A 230 10.79 18.83 -3.80
C SER A 230 11.79 17.68 -3.64
N ARG A 231 13.07 18.03 -3.45
CA ARG A 231 14.19 17.09 -3.30
C ARG A 231 14.38 16.70 -1.83
N GLN A 232 13.86 15.55 -1.40
CA GLN A 232 14.40 14.85 -0.21
C GLN A 232 13.82 13.43 -0.11
N VAL A 233 14.47 12.46 -0.76
CA VAL A 233 14.23 11.05 -0.45
C VAL A 233 15.10 10.70 0.75
N VAL A 234 14.62 11.04 1.95
CA VAL A 234 15.13 10.39 3.16
C VAL A 234 14.48 9.01 3.23
N PHE A 235 15.33 7.99 3.06
CA PHE A 235 15.05 6.57 3.22
C PHE A 235 14.73 6.23 4.68
N HIS A 236 13.53 6.57 5.13
CA HIS A 236 12.86 5.92 6.25
C HIS A 236 11.38 5.86 5.89
N SER A 237 10.91 4.72 5.38
CA SER A 237 9.50 4.53 5.04
C SER A 237 8.68 4.42 6.33
N ALA A 238 7.69 5.30 6.48
CA ALA A 238 6.77 5.25 7.60
C ALA A 238 5.93 3.97 7.57
N THR A 239 5.61 3.46 6.38
CA THR A 239 4.92 2.18 6.19
C THR A 239 5.77 1.02 6.72
N LEU A 240 7.08 0.96 6.45
CA LEU A 240 7.91 -0.15 6.92
C LEU A 240 8.03 -0.16 8.45
N ILE A 241 8.21 1.03 9.04
CA ILE A 241 8.21 1.21 10.51
C ILE A 241 6.84 0.82 11.09
N GLY A 242 5.75 1.31 10.51
CA GLY A 242 4.39 1.02 10.97
C GLY A 242 4.06 -0.46 10.87
N ALA A 243 4.41 -1.11 9.77
CA ALA A 243 4.28 -2.55 9.58
C ALA A 243 5.11 -3.33 10.61
N GLY A 244 6.36 -2.92 10.86
CA GLY A 244 7.22 -3.54 11.87
C GLY A 244 6.66 -3.43 13.29
N ILE A 245 6.22 -2.22 13.70
CA ILE A 245 5.56 -2.00 15.00
C ILE A 245 4.31 -2.86 15.11
N TYR A 246 3.49 -2.87 14.07
CA TYR A 246 2.27 -3.68 14.05
C TYR A 246 2.59 -5.16 14.22
N LEU A 247 3.56 -5.71 13.47
CA LEU A 247 3.94 -7.12 13.58
C LEU A 247 4.51 -7.46 14.96
N LEU A 248 5.30 -6.57 15.57
CA LEU A 248 5.79 -6.75 16.93
C LEU A 248 4.64 -6.78 17.94
N LEU A 249 3.69 -5.85 17.86
CA LEU A 249 2.51 -5.83 18.74
C LEU A 249 1.65 -7.09 18.58
N MET A 250 1.42 -7.52 17.34
CA MET A 250 0.73 -8.77 17.00
C MET A 250 1.45 -9.98 17.62
N ALA A 251 2.76 -10.10 17.40
CA ALA A 251 3.57 -11.20 17.91
C ALA A 251 3.63 -11.22 19.44
N SER A 252 3.85 -10.08 20.09
CA SER A 252 3.85 -9.95 21.55
C SER A 252 2.49 -10.35 22.14
N THR A 253 1.40 -9.86 21.58
CA THR A 253 0.05 -10.18 22.08
C THR A 253 -0.28 -11.65 21.91
N GLY A 254 0.02 -12.22 20.73
CA GLY A 254 -0.13 -13.66 20.47
C GLY A 254 0.69 -14.50 21.44
N TYR A 255 1.92 -14.09 21.74
CA TYR A 255 2.78 -14.75 22.74
C TYR A 255 2.19 -14.67 24.16
N PHE A 256 1.76 -13.48 24.60
CA PHE A 256 1.19 -13.28 25.93
C PHE A 256 -0.05 -14.12 26.16
N ILE A 257 -0.99 -14.15 25.21
CA ILE A 257 -2.22 -14.94 25.33
C ILE A 257 -1.91 -16.43 25.46
N ARG A 258 -0.96 -16.93 24.65
CA ARG A 258 -0.52 -18.33 24.72
C ARG A 258 0.18 -18.66 26.03
N TYR A 259 0.98 -17.73 26.55
CA TYR A 259 1.74 -17.91 27.79
C TYR A 259 0.83 -18.09 29.01
N TYR A 260 -0.25 -17.31 29.11
CA TYR A 260 -1.22 -17.41 30.21
C TYR A 260 -2.24 -18.55 30.05
N GLY A 261 -2.05 -19.45 29.08
CA GLY A 261 -2.93 -20.60 28.85
C GLY A 261 -4.34 -20.23 28.38
N GLY A 262 -4.55 -18.97 27.97
CA GLY A 262 -5.84 -18.50 27.47
C GLY A 262 -6.05 -18.96 26.02
N THR A 263 -7.25 -19.46 25.73
CA THR A 263 -7.72 -19.52 24.34
C THR A 263 -8.15 -18.11 23.91
N TRP A 264 -7.89 -17.75 22.65
CA TRP A 264 -8.44 -16.53 22.07
C TRP A 264 -9.97 -16.56 22.19
N GLY A 265 -10.53 -15.83 23.15
CA GLY A 265 -11.96 -15.56 23.17
C GLY A 265 -12.33 -14.71 21.96
N GLY A 266 -13.42 -15.04 21.27
CA GLY A 266 -13.83 -14.33 20.05
C GLY A 266 -13.95 -12.81 20.24
N VAL A 267 -14.35 -12.35 21.44
CA VAL A 267 -14.43 -10.92 21.77
C VAL A 267 -13.04 -10.26 21.86
N LEU A 268 -12.07 -10.91 22.50
CA LEU A 268 -10.70 -10.41 22.61
C LEU A 268 -10.03 -10.36 21.23
N GLN A 269 -10.32 -11.38 20.40
CA GLN A 269 -9.90 -11.45 19.01
C GLN A 269 -10.40 -10.24 18.22
N ILE A 270 -11.70 -10.01 18.23
CA ILE A 270 -12.32 -8.89 17.51
C ILE A 270 -11.80 -7.54 18.01
N ALA A 271 -11.72 -7.35 19.33
CA ALA A 271 -11.25 -6.09 19.91
C ALA A 271 -9.79 -5.80 19.56
N PHE A 272 -8.92 -6.80 19.67
CA PHE A 272 -7.51 -6.67 19.35
C PHE A 272 -7.29 -6.40 17.87
N PHE A 273 -7.89 -7.20 16.99
CA PHE A 273 -7.74 -7.04 15.55
C PHE A 273 -8.39 -5.76 15.03
N GLY A 274 -9.57 -5.40 15.55
CA GLY A 274 -10.21 -4.13 15.25
C GLY A 274 -9.33 -2.95 15.68
N GLY A 275 -8.79 -3.00 16.90
CA GLY A 275 -7.87 -1.99 17.41
C GLY A 275 -6.57 -1.90 16.61
N ALA A 276 -5.95 -3.03 16.29
CA ALA A 276 -4.72 -3.11 15.51
C ALA A 276 -4.92 -2.66 14.05
N GLY A 277 -6.06 -3.00 13.44
CA GLY A 277 -6.46 -2.52 12.12
C GLY A 277 -6.69 -1.01 12.10
N ILE A 278 -7.38 -0.46 13.12
CA ILE A 278 -7.54 0.98 13.28
C ILE A 278 -6.18 1.66 13.46
N LEU A 279 -5.32 1.12 14.33
CA LEU A 279 -3.95 1.61 14.53
C LEU A 279 -3.18 1.65 13.20
N LEU A 280 -3.25 0.57 12.41
CA LEU A 280 -2.61 0.49 11.10
C LEU A 280 -3.13 1.59 10.16
N VAL A 281 -4.44 1.76 10.03
CA VAL A 281 -5.06 2.80 9.20
C VAL A 281 -4.61 4.19 9.66
N VAL A 282 -4.62 4.45 10.98
CA VAL A 282 -4.17 5.72 11.55
C VAL A 282 -2.69 5.96 11.25
N LEU A 283 -1.83 4.96 11.41
CA LEU A 283 -0.40 5.05 11.11
C LEU A 283 -0.12 5.25 9.61
N LEU A 284 -0.91 4.66 8.72
CA LEU A 284 -0.70 4.80 7.27
C LEU A 284 -1.19 6.15 6.72
N PHE A 285 -2.35 6.62 7.20
CA PHE A 285 -3.02 7.78 6.60
C PHE A 285 -2.80 9.10 7.36
N SER A 286 -2.49 9.09 8.66
CA SER A 286 -2.25 10.33 9.42
C SER A 286 -0.85 10.89 9.18
N SER A 287 -0.76 12.09 8.60
CA SER A 287 0.53 12.80 8.40
C SER A 287 1.18 13.20 9.73
N ASN A 288 0.39 13.73 10.66
CA ASN A 288 0.87 14.22 11.96
C ASN A 288 1.41 13.07 12.84
N ILE A 289 0.70 11.94 12.88
CA ILE A 289 1.13 10.79 13.69
C ILE A 289 2.39 10.18 13.09
N ARG A 290 2.46 9.99 11.77
CA ARG A 290 3.68 9.53 11.10
C ARG A 290 4.89 10.41 11.39
N ALA A 291 4.71 11.73 11.35
CA ALA A 291 5.79 12.67 11.66
C ALA A 291 6.26 12.51 13.12
N LYS A 292 5.33 12.44 14.08
CA LYS A 292 5.66 12.25 15.50
C LYS A 292 6.34 10.91 15.77
N THR A 293 5.81 9.80 15.24
CA THR A 293 6.38 8.46 15.41
C THR A 293 7.79 8.38 14.81
N ARG A 294 8.00 8.98 13.63
CA ARG A 294 9.33 9.07 13.01
C ARG A 294 10.30 9.84 13.91
N VAL A 295 9.91 10.99 14.44
CA VAL A 295 10.77 11.78 15.33
C VAL A 295 11.08 11.02 16.61
N LEU A 296 10.09 10.35 17.21
CA LEU A 296 10.27 9.58 18.44
C LEU A 296 11.27 8.43 18.22
N LEU A 297 11.08 7.62 17.19
CA LEU A 297 12.01 6.52 16.87
C LEU A 297 13.40 7.05 16.50
N SER A 298 13.47 8.11 15.71
CA SER A 298 14.74 8.72 15.33
C SER A 298 15.47 9.34 16.52
N LYS A 299 14.79 9.69 17.61
CA LYS A 299 15.43 10.19 18.84
C LYS A 299 15.96 9.05 19.72
N HIS A 300 15.24 7.93 19.81
CA HIS A 300 15.53 6.88 20.79
C HIS A 300 16.28 5.67 20.22
N PHE A 301 16.15 5.40 18.92
CA PHE A 301 16.69 4.18 18.29
C PHE A 301 17.73 4.45 17.20
N PHE A 302 17.82 5.68 16.69
CA PHE A 302 18.80 6.05 15.67
C PHE A 302 19.66 7.20 16.17
N SER A 303 20.98 6.98 16.25
CA SER A 303 21.91 8.10 16.41
C SER A 303 21.86 8.93 15.13
N TYR A 304 21.45 10.19 15.24
CA TYR A 304 21.21 11.10 14.12
C TYR A 304 22.43 11.20 13.20
N LYS A 305 22.24 10.89 11.91
CA LYS A 305 23.07 11.39 10.80
C LYS A 305 22.21 12.35 9.98
N TYR A 306 21.84 13.50 10.54
CA TYR A 306 21.49 14.64 9.69
C TYR A 306 22.82 15.19 9.19
N ASP A 307 23.09 15.02 7.91
CA ASP A 307 24.20 15.74 7.31
C ASP A 307 23.79 17.21 7.21
N TYR A 308 24.15 17.99 8.24
CA TYR A 308 23.90 19.43 8.32
C TYR A 308 24.28 20.14 7.01
N ARG A 309 25.29 19.63 6.31
CA ARG A 309 25.75 20.15 5.02
C ARG A 309 24.68 20.07 3.92
N GLU A 310 23.94 18.98 3.84
CA GLU A 310 22.87 18.84 2.83
C GLU A 310 21.69 19.76 3.12
N GLU A 311 21.25 19.84 4.38
CA GLU A 311 20.14 20.71 4.78
C GLU A 311 20.50 22.19 4.61
N TRP A 312 21.72 22.57 4.97
CA TRP A 312 22.23 23.93 4.77
C TRP A 312 22.33 24.31 3.29
N SER A 313 22.76 23.38 2.44
CA SER A 313 22.81 23.60 0.98
C SER A 313 21.42 23.78 0.37
N LYS A 314 20.41 23.04 0.84
CA LYS A 314 19.02 23.19 0.38
C LYS A 314 18.39 24.49 0.84
N PHE A 315 18.63 24.86 2.09
CA PHE A 315 18.17 26.12 2.66
C PHE A 315 18.70 27.31 1.85
N THR A 316 20.02 27.36 1.63
CA THR A 316 20.67 28.44 0.86
C THR A 316 20.22 28.48 -0.60
N ARG A 317 20.03 27.31 -1.25
CA ARG A 317 19.52 27.27 -2.62
C ARG A 317 18.09 27.80 -2.74
N THR A 318 17.20 27.41 -1.82
CA THR A 318 15.80 27.88 -1.79
C THR A 318 15.73 29.39 -1.56
N LEU A 319 16.66 29.93 -0.76
CA LEU A 319 16.80 31.37 -0.56
C LEU A 319 17.39 32.10 -1.79
N ALA A 320 18.18 31.42 -2.62
CA ALA A 320 18.80 32.01 -3.80
C ALA A 320 17.91 31.97 -5.07
N GLU A 321 16.82 31.20 -5.06
CA GLU A 321 15.85 31.14 -6.16
C GLU A 321 15.14 32.50 -6.33
N LYS A 322 15.01 32.97 -7.59
CA LYS A 322 14.48 34.31 -7.93
C LYS A 322 13.00 34.34 -8.33
N GLU A 323 12.33 33.20 -8.39
CA GLU A 323 10.97 33.08 -8.96
C GLU A 323 9.84 33.49 -8.00
N GLN A 324 10.12 33.70 -6.72
CA GLN A 324 9.11 34.00 -5.69
C GLN A 324 9.50 35.20 -4.81
N ASP A 325 8.48 35.81 -4.20
CA ASP A 325 8.64 36.91 -3.27
C ASP A 325 9.39 36.46 -2.00
N VAL A 326 10.17 37.36 -1.41
CA VAL A 326 11.10 37.04 -0.29
C VAL A 326 10.39 36.40 0.92
N PRO A 327 9.23 36.89 1.38
CA PRO A 327 8.51 36.30 2.51
C PRO A 327 8.09 34.85 2.26
N GLU A 328 7.59 34.56 1.05
CA GLU A 328 7.10 33.24 0.68
C GLU A 328 8.27 32.23 0.59
N ARG A 329 9.42 32.67 0.08
CA ARG A 329 10.67 31.88 0.06
C ARG A 329 11.14 31.51 1.45
N ILE A 330 11.13 32.47 2.39
CA ILE A 330 11.53 32.20 3.79
C ILE A 330 10.59 31.16 4.41
N ILE A 331 9.28 31.34 4.25
CA ILE A 331 8.27 30.40 4.76
C ILE A 331 8.49 29.01 4.14
N ARG A 332 8.69 28.93 2.83
CA ARG A 332 8.92 27.68 2.12
C ARG A 332 10.20 26.99 2.59
N ALA A 333 11.32 27.71 2.67
CA ALA A 333 12.62 27.19 3.08
C ALA A 333 12.56 26.59 4.50
N ILE A 334 11.93 27.30 5.44
CA ILE A 334 11.75 26.82 6.82
C ILE A 334 10.74 25.67 6.88
N SER A 335 9.60 25.79 6.19
CA SER A 335 8.56 24.74 6.19
C SER A 335 9.07 23.41 5.63
N ALA A 336 9.98 23.46 4.65
CA ALA A 336 10.63 22.29 4.08
C ALA A 336 11.55 21.61 5.09
N LEU A 337 12.34 22.38 5.85
CA LEU A 337 13.25 21.88 6.89
C LEU A 337 12.49 21.13 7.99
N VAL A 338 11.35 21.67 8.43
CA VAL A 338 10.56 21.10 9.53
C VAL A 338 9.38 20.24 9.08
N ASN A 339 9.23 20.03 7.77
CA ASN A 339 8.14 19.24 7.17
C ASN A 339 6.73 19.76 7.55
N SER A 340 6.57 21.09 7.63
CA SER A 340 5.31 21.76 7.93
C SER A 340 4.49 22.01 6.64
N SER A 341 3.16 21.99 6.76
CA SER A 341 2.24 22.29 5.65
C SER A 341 2.12 23.79 5.32
N GLY A 342 2.71 24.67 6.14
CA GLY A 342 2.71 26.12 5.94
C GLY A 342 3.44 26.87 7.06
N GLY A 343 3.49 28.19 6.98
CA GLY A 343 4.07 29.06 7.99
C GLY A 343 3.55 30.49 7.86
N MET A 344 3.77 31.30 8.89
CA MET A 344 3.35 32.69 8.92
C MET A 344 4.55 33.56 9.27
N LEU A 345 4.84 34.56 8.43
CA LEU A 345 5.91 35.53 8.66
C LEU A 345 5.29 36.80 9.22
N TRP A 346 5.73 37.19 10.41
CA TRP A 346 5.36 38.46 11.02
C TRP A 346 6.52 39.43 10.83
N ALA A 347 6.28 40.51 10.10
CA ALA A 347 7.24 41.59 9.95
C ALA A 347 6.66 42.83 10.63
N LYS A 348 7.44 43.42 11.53
CA LYS A 348 7.12 44.73 12.09
C LYS A 348 7.35 45.77 11.00
N LYS A 349 6.33 46.58 10.68
CA LYS A 349 6.49 47.74 9.81
C LYS A 349 7.02 48.90 10.65
N ASP A 350 7.80 49.79 10.03
CA ASP A 350 8.38 50.95 10.73
C ASP A 350 7.33 51.90 11.35
N ASN A 351 6.05 51.74 10.99
CA ASN A 351 4.94 52.55 11.50
C ASN A 351 4.15 51.94 12.68
N GLY A 352 4.66 50.89 13.33
CA GLY A 352 4.01 50.26 14.50
C GLY A 352 3.43 48.89 14.17
#